data_AF-N1UQ14-F1
#
_entry.id   AF-N1UQ14-F1
#
_cell.length_a   1.000
_cell.length_b   1.000
_cell.length_c   1.000
_cell.angle_alpha   90.00
_cell.angle_beta   90.00
_cell.angle_gamma   90.00
#
_symmetry.space_group_name_H-M   'P 1'
#
loop_
_entity.id
_entity.type
_entity.pdbx_description
1 polymer ?
#
loop_
_entity_poly.entity_id
_entity_poly.type
_entity_poly.pdbx_seq_one_letter_code
_entity_poly.pdbx_strand_id
1 'polypeptide(L)'
;MNYKERREYIAEKILKAKKRIKYITWFHAPGKDFQPPFDWEFPDGKIIDSKTDFEFLNEWVGPICEVVLPMLTKRNWSILPIGSKVTIIELIQFESKEIQAYDFINVIMFEPLVTALVDSHIKIEKEKKLNE
;
A
#
# COMPACT_ATOMS: atom_id res chain seq x y z
N MET A 1 4.83 -2.59 11.06
CA MET A 1 4.21 -1.26 10.95
C MET A 1 2.86 -1.35 11.62
N ASN A 2 2.53 -0.45 12.54
CA ASN A 2 1.22 -0.47 13.19
C ASN A 2 0.14 0.08 12.24
N TYR A 3 -1.14 -0.11 12.59
CA TYR A 3 -2.26 0.29 11.73
C TYR A 3 -2.33 1.80 11.47
N LYS A 4 -1.94 2.65 12.44
CA LYS A 4 -1.89 4.10 12.24
C LYS A 4 -0.82 4.47 11.23
N GLU A 5 0.41 4.00 11.44
CA GLU A 5 1.53 4.20 10.52
C GLU A 5 1.20 3.69 9.12
N ARG A 6 0.47 2.57 9.01
CA ARG A 6 0.05 1.99 7.73
C ARG A 6 -0.90 2.90 6.97
N ARG A 7 -1.93 3.44 7.62
CA ARG A 7 -2.84 4.40 6.97
C ARG A 7 -2.12 5.66 6.52
N GLU A 8 -1.24 6.20 7.37
CA GLU A 8 -0.43 7.37 7.00
C GLU A 8 0.50 7.05 5.82
N TYR A 9 1.11 5.87 5.80
CA TYR A 9 1.95 5.41 4.71
C TYR A 9 1.17 5.32 3.39
N ILE A 10 -0.02 4.71 3.40
CA ILE A 10 -0.85 4.57 2.19
C ILE A 10 -1.21 5.96 1.66
N ALA A 11 -1.69 6.85 2.52
CA ALA A 11 -2.06 8.21 2.13
C ALA A 11 -0.86 8.98 1.53
N GLU A 12 0.27 9.02 2.22
CA GLU A 12 1.42 9.84 1.81
C GLU A 12 2.22 9.23 0.67
N LYS A 13 2.51 7.92 0.75
CA LYS A 13 3.49 7.25 -0.13
C LYS A 13 2.85 6.62 -1.35
N ILE A 14 1.66 6.05 -1.21
CA ILE A 14 0.95 5.43 -2.32
C ILE A 14 0.06 6.47 -3.01
N LEU A 15 -0.85 7.09 -2.26
CA LEU A 15 -1.87 7.98 -2.81
C LEU A 15 -1.43 9.45 -2.96
N LYS A 16 -0.21 9.78 -2.55
CA LYS A 16 0.39 11.12 -2.66
C LYS A 16 -0.45 12.24 -2.02
N ALA A 17 -1.26 11.90 -1.02
CA ALA A 17 -2.02 12.87 -0.25
C ALA A 17 -1.08 13.66 0.69
N LYS A 18 -1.44 14.90 0.95
CA LYS A 18 -0.73 15.80 1.86
C LYS A 18 -1.52 15.98 3.15
N LYS A 19 -0.83 16.22 4.26
CA LYS A 19 -1.46 16.59 5.53
C LYS A 19 -2.00 18.01 5.43
N ARG A 20 -3.31 18.15 5.49
CA ARG A 20 -3.99 19.44 5.64
C ARG A 20 -4.30 19.66 7.11
N ILE A 21 -3.59 20.61 7.73
CA ILE A 21 -3.77 20.91 9.15
C ILE A 21 -5.19 21.40 9.39
N LYS A 22 -5.87 20.78 10.34
CA LYS A 22 -7.14 21.25 10.86
C LYS A 22 -6.86 22.22 12.00
N TYR A 23 -7.43 23.41 11.95
CA TYR A 23 -7.51 24.28 13.11
C TYR A 23 -8.67 23.80 14.00
N ILE A 24 -8.42 22.73 14.77
CA ILE A 24 -9.38 22.22 15.75
C ILE A 24 -9.05 22.83 17.11
N THR A 25 -10.00 23.55 17.71
CA THR A 25 -9.86 24.17 19.04
C THR A 25 -10.00 23.19 20.21
N TRP A 26 -10.16 21.89 19.95
CA TRP A 26 -10.44 20.88 20.97
C TRP A 26 -9.16 20.31 21.59
N PHE A 27 -8.47 21.12 22.38
CA PHE A 27 -7.54 20.63 23.39
C PHE A 27 -8.33 19.87 24.47
N HIS A 28 -8.21 18.54 24.52
CA HIS A 28 -8.47 17.69 25.69
C HIS A 28 -9.83 17.88 26.43
N ALA A 29 -10.96 17.73 25.72
CA ALA A 29 -12.22 17.47 26.42
C ALA A 29 -12.20 16.03 26.99
N PRO A 30 -12.40 15.82 28.31
CA PRO A 30 -12.44 14.48 28.89
C PRO A 30 -13.52 13.61 28.23
N GLY A 31 -13.15 12.40 27.81
CA GLY A 31 -14.08 11.44 27.19
C GLY A 31 -14.24 11.55 25.67
N LYS A 32 -13.49 12.43 24.98
CA LYS A 32 -13.43 12.42 23.51
C LYS A 32 -12.16 11.72 23.02
N ASP A 33 -12.33 10.80 22.07
CA ASP A 33 -11.20 10.16 21.39
C ASP A 33 -10.31 11.18 20.71
N PHE A 34 -8.99 10.98 20.80
CA PHE A 34 -8.01 11.78 20.08
C PHE A 34 -8.37 11.82 18.58
N GLN A 35 -8.57 13.02 18.06
CA GLN A 35 -8.72 13.26 16.63
C GLN A 35 -7.38 13.78 16.10
N PRO A 36 -6.79 13.16 15.05
CA PRO A 36 -5.58 13.69 14.46
C PRO A 36 -5.81 15.14 14.00
N PRO A 37 -4.83 16.04 14.19
CA PRO A 37 -4.99 17.46 13.90
C PRO A 37 -4.92 17.77 12.39
N PHE A 38 -5.25 16.82 11.52
CA PHE A 38 -5.16 16.96 10.08
C PHE A 38 -6.19 16.07 9.35
N ASP A 39 -6.44 16.43 8.09
CA ASP A 39 -7.04 15.60 7.04
C ASP A 39 -6.02 15.29 5.96
N TRP A 40 -6.38 14.36 5.09
CA TRP A 40 -5.67 14.09 3.85
C TRP A 40 -6.24 14.92 2.72
N GLU A 41 -5.40 15.73 2.07
CA GLU A 41 -5.71 16.45 0.84
C GLU A 41 -5.04 15.75 -0.34
N PHE A 42 -5.85 15.24 -1.26
CA PHE A 42 -5.42 14.49 -2.42
C PHE A 42 -5.04 15.41 -3.59
N PRO A 43 -4.28 14.91 -4.59
CA PRO A 43 -3.88 15.72 -5.75
C PRO A 43 -5.04 16.33 -6.56
N ASP A 44 -6.21 15.70 -6.51
CA ASP A 44 -7.46 16.16 -7.13
C ASP A 44 -8.23 17.19 -6.27
N GLY A 45 -7.69 17.54 -5.11
CA GLY A 45 -8.32 18.46 -4.14
C GLY A 45 -9.33 17.80 -3.21
N LYS A 46 -9.57 16.48 -3.30
CA LYS A 46 -10.46 15.76 -2.39
C LYS A 46 -9.86 15.78 -0.97
N ILE A 47 -10.70 16.06 0.03
CA ILE A 47 -10.31 16.08 1.44
C ILE A 47 -10.96 14.89 2.14
N ILE A 48 -10.16 14.10 2.84
CA ILE A 48 -10.58 12.85 3.48
C ILE A 48 -10.13 12.83 4.93
N ASP A 49 -10.98 12.26 5.80
CA ASP A 49 -10.67 12.12 7.22
C ASP A 49 -9.37 11.32 7.44
N SER A 50 -8.53 11.79 8.36
CA SER A 50 -7.25 11.14 8.67
C SER A 50 -7.37 9.75 9.29
N LYS A 51 -8.54 9.37 9.80
CA LYS A 51 -8.83 8.02 10.32
C LYS A 51 -9.33 7.06 9.23
N THR A 52 -9.53 7.53 8.00
CA THR A 52 -10.00 6.70 6.87
C THR A 52 -9.12 5.47 6.69
N ASP A 53 -9.78 4.32 6.58
CA ASP A 53 -9.11 3.05 6.32
C ASP A 53 -9.09 2.74 4.82
N PHE A 54 -7.99 3.11 4.17
CA PHE A 54 -7.82 2.95 2.74
C PHE A 54 -7.80 1.50 2.26
N GLU A 55 -7.49 0.53 3.14
CA GLU A 55 -7.41 -0.88 2.72
C GLU A 55 -8.76 -1.59 2.71
N PHE A 56 -9.72 -1.08 3.48
CA PHE A 56 -11.01 -1.74 3.70
C PHE A 56 -12.18 -0.99 3.02
N LEU A 57 -11.86 0.05 2.25
CA LEU A 57 -12.83 0.83 1.48
C LEU A 57 -12.63 0.57 -0.01
N ASN A 58 -13.64 -0.02 -0.64
CA ASN A 58 -13.59 -0.46 -2.05
C ASN A 58 -13.25 0.66 -3.04
N GLU A 59 -13.62 1.90 -2.74
CA GLU A 59 -13.33 3.07 -3.58
C GLU A 59 -11.82 3.35 -3.74
N TRP A 60 -10.97 2.81 -2.85
CA TRP A 60 -9.51 3.01 -2.88
C TRP A 60 -8.74 1.88 -3.56
N VAL A 61 -9.42 0.78 -3.91
CA VAL A 61 -8.79 -0.36 -4.61
C VAL A 61 -8.20 0.10 -5.95
N GLY A 62 -8.98 0.85 -6.74
CA GLY A 62 -8.55 1.39 -8.04
C GLY A 62 -7.31 2.28 -7.91
N PRO A 63 -7.36 3.37 -7.12
CA PRO A 63 -6.20 4.24 -6.88
C PRO A 63 -4.94 3.52 -6.39
N ILE A 64 -5.07 2.52 -5.52
CA ILE A 64 -3.92 1.72 -5.05
C ILE A 64 -3.36 0.88 -6.21
N CYS A 65 -4.22 0.22 -7.00
CA CYS A 65 -3.80 -0.55 -8.17
C CYS A 65 -3.04 0.29 -9.20
N GLU A 66 -3.50 1.52 -9.48
CA GLU A 66 -2.86 2.44 -10.45
C GLU A 66 -1.40 2.76 -10.08
N VAL A 67 -1.07 2.76 -8.78
CA VAL A 67 0.29 3.04 -8.29
C VAL A 67 1.11 1.76 -8.18
N VAL A 68 0.55 0.71 -7.60
CA VAL A 68 1.30 -0.49 -7.23
C VAL A 68 1.50 -1.44 -8.41
N LEU A 69 0.50 -1.67 -9.26
CA LEU A 69 0.62 -2.63 -10.37
C LEU A 69 1.80 -2.31 -11.31
N PRO A 70 2.01 -1.04 -11.74
CA PRO A 70 3.19 -0.71 -12.54
C PRO A 70 4.53 -0.99 -11.84
N MET A 71 4.58 -0.89 -10.51
CA MET A 71 5.79 -1.22 -9.73
C MET A 71 6.07 -2.72 -9.73
N LEU A 72 5.04 -3.54 -9.59
CA LEU A 72 5.15 -5.01 -9.68
C LEU A 72 5.65 -5.42 -11.07
N THR A 73 5.05 -4.87 -12.14
CA THR A 73 5.47 -5.16 -13.52
C THR A 73 6.94 -4.82 -13.75
N LYS A 74 7.42 -3.67 -13.26
CA LYS A 74 8.83 -3.26 -13.37
C LYS A 74 9.80 -4.21 -12.64
N ARG A 75 9.33 -4.90 -11.61
CA ARG A 75 10.12 -5.88 -10.84
C ARG A 75 9.91 -7.32 -11.32
N ASN A 76 9.12 -7.55 -12.37
CA ASN A 76 8.69 -8.88 -12.80
C ASN A 76 7.97 -9.67 -11.69
N TRP A 77 7.19 -8.98 -10.85
CA TRP A 77 6.38 -9.61 -9.82
C TRP A 77 4.97 -9.90 -10.34
N SER A 78 4.46 -11.08 -10.02
CA SER A 78 3.15 -11.57 -10.46
C SER A 78 2.19 -11.75 -9.29
N ILE A 79 0.92 -11.48 -9.55
CA ILE A 79 -0.18 -11.68 -8.61
C ILE A 79 -0.86 -13.02 -8.92
N LEU A 80 -0.88 -13.91 -7.94
CA LEU A 80 -1.52 -15.23 -8.01
C LEU A 80 -2.73 -15.26 -7.07
N PRO A 81 -3.96 -15.36 -7.60
CA PRO A 81 -5.15 -15.51 -6.76
C PRO A 81 -5.21 -16.94 -6.17
N ILE A 82 -5.48 -17.03 -4.86
CA ILE A 82 -5.68 -18.28 -4.13
C ILE A 82 -6.92 -18.13 -3.25
N GLY A 83 -8.06 -18.63 -3.73
CA GLY A 83 -9.35 -18.43 -3.06
C GLY A 83 -9.73 -16.95 -2.99
N SER A 84 -10.06 -16.45 -1.80
CA SER A 84 -10.37 -15.03 -1.54
C SER A 84 -9.14 -14.16 -1.28
N LYS A 85 -7.95 -14.74 -1.37
CA LYS A 85 -6.67 -14.10 -1.07
C LYS A 85 -5.79 -14.07 -2.32
N VAL A 86 -4.71 -13.30 -2.26
CA VAL A 86 -3.69 -13.30 -3.30
C VAL A 86 -2.32 -13.54 -2.68
N THR A 87 -1.44 -14.07 -3.52
CA THR A 87 -0.01 -14.20 -3.25
C THR A 87 0.72 -13.45 -4.35
N ILE A 88 1.68 -12.59 -3.98
CA ILE A 88 2.50 -11.83 -4.93
C ILE A 88 3.92 -12.38 -4.88
N ILE A 89 4.46 -12.75 -6.04
CA ILE A 89 5.73 -13.46 -6.19
C ILE A 89 6.62 -12.79 -7.21
N GLU A 90 7.92 -12.76 -6.96
CA GLU A 90 8.91 -12.40 -7.98
C GLU A 90 9.10 -13.57 -8.93
N LEU A 91 8.97 -13.31 -10.23
CA LEU A 91 9.29 -14.29 -11.26
C LEU A 91 10.76 -14.14 -11.64
N ILE A 92 11.53 -15.21 -11.44
CA ILE A 92 12.88 -15.31 -11.96
C ILE A 92 12.87 -16.27 -13.12
N GLN A 93 13.13 -15.74 -14.32
CA GLN A 93 13.35 -16.58 -15.49
C GLN A 93 14.73 -17.24 -15.34
N PHE A 94 14.77 -18.57 -15.33
CA PHE A 94 16.02 -19.29 -15.50
C PHE A 94 15.99 -20.06 -16.81
N GLU A 95 17.00 -19.83 -17.64
CA GLU A 95 17.23 -20.62 -18.85
C GLU A 95 17.89 -21.94 -18.44
N SER A 96 17.11 -23.01 -18.38
CA SER A 96 17.66 -24.36 -18.54
C SER A 96 17.59 -24.74 -20.02
N LYS A 97 18.54 -25.55 -20.50
CA LYS A 97 18.58 -26.01 -21.90
C LYS A 97 17.32 -26.79 -22.33
N GLU A 98 16.47 -27.19 -21.39
CA GLU A 98 15.36 -28.12 -21.61
C GLU A 98 13.99 -27.53 -21.25
N ILE A 99 13.91 -26.49 -20.40
CA ILE A 99 12.65 -25.91 -19.92
C ILE A 99 12.84 -24.40 -19.66
N GLN A 100 11.94 -23.56 -20.19
CA GLN A 100 11.68 -22.22 -19.63
C GLN A 100 10.89 -22.42 -18.35
N ALA A 101 11.56 -22.34 -17.21
CA ALA A 101 10.92 -22.46 -15.91
C ALA A 101 11.13 -21.18 -15.10
N TYR A 102 10.17 -20.90 -14.22
CA TYR A 102 10.20 -19.78 -13.30
C TYR A 102 10.58 -20.30 -11.92
N ASP A 103 11.56 -19.67 -11.28
CA ASP A 103 11.79 -19.80 -9.85
C ASP A 103 11.06 -18.67 -9.12
N PHE A 104 10.68 -18.92 -7.86
CA PHE A 104 9.90 -18.00 -7.04
C PHE A 104 10.75 -17.51 -5.87
N ILE A 105 11.06 -16.22 -5.86
CA ILE A 105 11.67 -15.56 -4.70
C ILE A 105 10.72 -14.46 -4.21
N ASN A 106 10.93 -13.95 -3.00
CA ASN A 106 10.30 -12.72 -2.54
C ASN A 106 8.77 -12.74 -2.40
N VAL A 107 8.22 -13.81 -1.83
CA VAL A 107 6.77 -14.04 -1.67
C VAL A 107 6.10 -13.10 -0.65
N ILE A 108 5.00 -12.45 -1.04
CA ILE A 108 3.99 -11.83 -0.17
C ILE A 108 2.79 -12.78 -0.13
N MET A 109 2.51 -13.39 1.01
CA MET A 109 1.61 -14.55 1.09
C MET A 109 0.21 -14.23 1.61
N PHE A 110 -0.81 -14.76 0.93
CA PHE A 110 -2.15 -15.04 1.47
C PHE A 110 -2.85 -13.85 2.16
N GLU A 111 -2.80 -12.68 1.54
CA GLU A 111 -3.50 -11.49 2.02
C GLU A 111 -4.68 -11.12 1.13
N PRO A 112 -5.67 -10.36 1.62
CA PRO A 112 -6.59 -9.64 0.75
C PRO A 112 -5.81 -8.81 -0.28
N LEU A 113 -6.36 -8.66 -1.49
CA LEU A 113 -5.65 -8.01 -2.60
C LEU A 113 -5.02 -6.67 -2.22
N VAL A 114 -5.79 -5.78 -1.58
CA VAL A 114 -5.32 -4.44 -1.22
C VAL A 114 -4.15 -4.50 -0.25
N THR A 115 -4.25 -5.36 0.77
CA THR A 115 -3.18 -5.57 1.76
C THR A 115 -1.91 -6.10 1.09
N ALA A 116 -2.03 -7.08 0.20
CA ALA A 116 -0.89 -7.61 -0.56
C ALA A 116 -0.21 -6.54 -1.44
N LEU A 117 -1.01 -5.67 -2.09
CA LEU A 117 -0.49 -4.57 -2.90
C LEU A 117 0.29 -3.56 -2.04
N VAL A 118 -0.27 -3.15 -0.91
CA VAL A 118 0.40 -2.23 0.01
C VAL A 118 1.69 -2.84 0.58
N ASP A 119 1.68 -4.12 0.96
CA ASP A 119 2.87 -4.83 1.45
C ASP A 119 3.97 -4.93 0.39
N SER A 120 3.58 -5.20 -0.86
CA SER A 120 4.51 -5.22 -1.99
C SER A 120 5.13 -3.84 -2.22
N HIS A 121 4.33 -2.77 -2.17
CA HIS A 121 4.84 -1.41 -2.27
C HIS A 121 5.84 -1.09 -1.16
N ILE A 122 5.52 -1.42 0.10
CA ILE A 122 6.43 -1.24 1.24
C ILE A 122 7.74 -1.98 1.03
N LYS A 123 7.67 -3.23 0.58
CA LYS A 123 8.85 -4.06 0.34
C LYS A 123 9.74 -3.47 -0.75
N ILE A 124 9.17 -3.13 -1.92
CA ILE A 124 9.90 -2.53 -3.04
C ILE A 124 10.56 -1.20 -2.61
N GLU A 125 9.87 -0.35 -1.85
CA GLU A 125 10.42 0.91 -1.37
C GLU A 125 11.53 0.74 -0.33
N LYS A 126 11.44 -0.26 0.55
CA LYS A 126 12.52 -0.59 1.48
C LYS A 126 13.77 -1.07 0.74
N GLU A 127 13.61 -1.92 -0.26
CA GLU A 127 14.72 -2.41 -1.08
C GLU A 127 15.42 -1.29 -1.85
N LYS A 128 14.66 -0.31 -2.39
CA LYS A 128 15.26 0.86 -3.05
C LYS A 128 16.19 1.64 -2.12
N LYS A 129 15.74 1.92 -0.89
CA LYS A 129 16.51 2.67 0.11
C LYS A 129 17.77 1.95 0.61
N LEU A 130 17.83 0.63 0.50
CA LEU A 130 19.01 -0.15 0.89
C LEU A 130 20.09 -0.15 -0.22
N ASN A 131 19.70 0.14 -1.46
CA ASN A 131 20.58 0.15 -2.62
C ASN A 131 21.02 1.58 -3.03
N GLU A 132 20.61 2.60 -2.28
CA GLU A 132 21.05 4.00 -2.36
C GLU A 132 22.18 4.27 -1.36
#